data_AF-A0A353GNY7-F1
#
_entry.id   AF-A0A353GNY7-F1
#
_cell.length_a   1.000
_cell.length_b   1.000
_cell.length_c   1.000
_cell.angle_alpha   90.00
_cell.angle_beta   90.00
_cell.angle_gamma   90.00
#
_symmetry.space_group_name_H-M   'P 1'
#
loop_
_entity.id
_entity.type
_entity.pdbx_description
1 polymer ?
#
loop_
_entity_poly.entity_id
_entity_poly.type
_entity_poly.pdbx_seq_one_letter_code
_entity_poly.pdbx_strand_id
1 'polypeptide(L)'
;LPSGVNHLRIGEGIFLGRETLAGSFLPELFQDAFVVEAEVIEAQWKPAEPDGEIGLDAFGRKPDMPKVEAGMRFLLNLGHQDTPLSGLTPMNPTLTVMGGSSDYLVMAAQSSIKVGEVIRFLPNYWSLLGLMTSPYVAKVYVG
;
A
#
# COMPACT_ATOMS: atom_id res chain seq x y z
N LEU A 1 -11.87 -8.76 31.79
CA LEU A 1 -12.63 -9.77 31.03
C LEU A 1 -13.89 -10.13 31.81
N PRO A 2 -15.03 -10.37 31.15
CA PRO A 2 -16.27 -10.79 31.82
C PRO A 2 -16.08 -12.03 32.70
N SER A 3 -16.89 -12.17 33.74
CA SER A 3 -16.85 -13.34 34.63
C SER A 3 -17.09 -14.63 33.83
N GLY A 4 -16.28 -15.66 34.09
CA GLY A 4 -16.34 -16.96 33.41
C GLY A 4 -15.50 -17.07 32.13
N VAL A 5 -14.92 -15.97 31.63
CA VAL A 5 -13.95 -16.02 30.51
C VAL A 5 -12.54 -16.18 31.05
N ASN A 6 -11.86 -17.25 30.63
CA ASN A 6 -10.50 -17.59 31.06
C ASN A 6 -9.43 -17.38 29.97
N HIS A 7 -9.83 -17.27 28.70
CA HIS A 7 -8.93 -17.04 27.57
C HIS A 7 -9.52 -16.01 26.60
N LEU A 8 -8.70 -15.00 26.27
CA LEU A 8 -8.97 -14.05 25.19
C LEU A 8 -7.94 -14.29 24.08
N ARG A 9 -8.41 -14.39 22.83
CA ARG A 9 -7.56 -14.38 21.64
C ARG A 9 -7.75 -13.07 20.92
N ILE A 10 -6.65 -12.38 20.66
CA ILE A 10 -6.64 -11.13 19.92
C ILE A 10 -5.96 -11.42 18.58
N GLY A 11 -6.68 -11.16 17.49
CA GLY A 11 -6.18 -11.29 16.13
C GLY A 11 -5.63 -9.95 15.62
N GLU A 12 -6.09 -9.55 14.44
CA GLU A 12 -5.71 -8.31 13.74
C GLU A 12 -5.66 -7.04 14.62
N GLY A 13 -6.57 -6.93 15.59
CA GLY A 13 -6.66 -5.77 16.47
C GLY A 13 -5.37 -5.44 17.24
N ILE A 14 -4.52 -6.43 17.54
CA ILE A 14 -3.22 -6.16 18.19
C ILE A 14 -2.19 -5.55 17.23
N PHE A 15 -2.33 -5.79 15.94
CA PHE A 15 -1.38 -5.35 14.93
C PHE A 15 -1.79 -4.03 14.27
N LEU A 16 -3.06 -3.91 13.90
CA LEU A 16 -3.56 -2.82 13.08
C LEU A 16 -4.56 -1.93 13.81
N GLY A 17 -4.88 -2.21 15.07
CA GLY A 17 -5.86 -1.44 15.82
C GLY A 17 -7.26 -1.46 15.19
N ARG A 18 -7.62 -2.54 14.49
CA ARG A 18 -8.89 -2.72 13.79
C ARG A 18 -9.63 -3.96 14.25
N GLU A 19 -10.96 -3.91 14.20
CA GLU A 19 -11.78 -5.11 14.31
C GLU A 19 -11.99 -5.75 12.93
N THR A 20 -11.96 -7.07 12.89
CA THR A 20 -11.89 -7.84 11.62
C THR A 20 -13.24 -7.96 10.90
N LEU A 21 -14.37 -7.73 11.57
CA LEU A 21 -15.70 -7.97 10.98
C LEU A 21 -16.14 -6.81 10.09
N ALA A 22 -16.04 -5.57 10.57
CA ALA A 22 -16.40 -4.37 9.82
C ALA A 22 -15.19 -3.51 9.41
N GLY A 23 -13.96 -3.88 9.80
CA GLY A 23 -12.72 -3.17 9.46
C GLY A 23 -12.58 -1.80 10.15
N SER A 24 -13.44 -1.53 11.13
CA SER A 24 -13.48 -0.26 11.87
C SER A 24 -12.35 -0.17 12.87
N PHE A 25 -11.94 1.06 13.19
CA PHE A 25 -10.83 1.29 14.11
C PHE A 25 -11.31 1.06 15.53
N LEU A 26 -10.53 0.29 16.27
CA LEU A 26 -10.73 0.14 17.71
C LEU A 26 -10.34 1.46 18.39
N PRO A 27 -11.19 2.00 19.28
CA PRO A 27 -10.87 3.22 20.01
C PRO A 27 -9.52 3.10 20.73
N GLU A 28 -8.78 4.21 20.77
CA GLU A 28 -7.51 4.36 21.49
C GLU A 28 -6.33 3.52 20.95
N LEU A 29 -6.52 2.74 19.88
CA LEU A 29 -5.43 1.97 19.26
C LEU A 29 -4.80 2.71 18.09
N PHE A 30 -3.46 2.70 18.06
CA PHE A 30 -2.66 3.22 16.96
C PHE A 30 -2.88 2.40 15.69
N GLN A 31 -2.86 3.08 14.54
CA GLN A 31 -3.06 2.49 13.21
C GLN A 31 -1.74 2.40 12.42
N ASP A 32 -0.69 3.01 12.94
CA ASP A 32 0.63 3.21 12.36
C ASP A 32 1.72 2.42 13.08
N ALA A 33 1.34 1.38 13.84
CA ALA A 33 2.28 0.41 14.41
C ALA A 33 3.12 -0.30 13.33
N PHE A 34 2.59 -0.35 12.10
CA PHE A 34 3.30 -0.80 10.90
C PHE A 34 3.22 0.28 9.83
N VAL A 35 4.39 0.70 9.33
CA VAL A 35 4.51 1.62 8.20
C VAL A 35 5.34 0.94 7.12
N VAL A 36 4.85 1.00 5.88
CA VAL A 36 5.58 0.51 4.71
C VAL A 36 6.27 1.69 4.07
N GLU A 37 7.57 1.57 3.86
CA GLU A 37 8.37 2.56 3.14
C GLU A 37 8.80 1.96 1.79
N ALA A 38 8.58 2.69 0.71
CA ALA A 38 9.04 2.31 -0.62
C ALA A 38 9.69 3.51 -1.35
N GLU A 39 10.83 3.25 -1.98
CA GLU A 39 11.60 4.27 -2.69
C GLU A 39 11.08 4.49 -4.11
N VAL A 40 11.03 5.74 -4.55
CA VAL A 40 10.75 6.13 -5.94
C VAL A 40 11.94 5.78 -6.83
N ILE A 41 11.74 4.87 -7.78
CA ILE A 41 12.76 4.44 -8.75
C ILE A 41 12.64 5.12 -10.11
N GLU A 42 11.46 5.65 -10.44
CA GLU A 42 11.21 6.39 -11.66
C GLU A 42 10.15 7.47 -11.40
N ALA A 43 10.29 8.65 -11.98
CA ALA A 43 9.28 9.70 -11.91
C ALA A 43 9.24 10.51 -13.22
N GLN A 44 8.06 10.64 -13.81
CA GLN A 44 7.84 11.35 -15.06
C GLN A 44 6.49 12.09 -15.05
N TRP A 45 6.44 13.27 -15.67
CA TRP A 45 5.17 13.93 -15.94
C TRP A 45 4.41 13.18 -17.06
N LYS A 46 3.10 12.97 -16.87
CA LYS A 46 2.21 12.37 -17.86
C LYS A 46 0.91 13.16 -18.01
N PRO A 47 0.31 13.21 -19.22
CA PRO A 47 -1.04 13.73 -19.41
C PRO A 47 -2.07 12.89 -18.64
N ALA A 48 -3.31 13.40 -18.55
CA ALA A 48 -4.40 12.73 -17.83
C ALA A 48 -4.79 11.39 -18.49
N GLU A 49 -4.85 11.38 -19.81
CA GLU A 49 -5.18 10.19 -20.60
C GLU A 49 -3.91 9.48 -21.08
N PRO A 50 -3.87 8.14 -21.04
CA PRO A 50 -2.75 7.40 -21.60
C PRO A 50 -2.75 7.48 -23.12
N ASP A 51 -1.56 7.57 -23.70
CA ASP A 51 -1.39 7.42 -25.14
C ASP A 51 -1.49 5.92 -25.50
N GLY A 52 -2.48 5.56 -26.33
CA GLY A 52 -2.66 4.20 -26.87
C GLY A 52 -3.69 3.32 -26.14
N GLU A 53 -3.72 2.04 -26.51
CA GLU A 53 -4.67 1.07 -25.95
C GLU A 53 -4.10 0.35 -24.72
N ILE A 54 -4.92 0.21 -23.68
CA ILE A 54 -4.55 -0.54 -22.47
C ILE A 54 -4.52 -2.04 -22.78
N GLY A 55 -3.32 -2.63 -22.72
CA GLY A 55 -3.08 -4.07 -22.85
C GLY A 55 -3.32 -4.87 -21.57
N LEU A 56 -2.83 -6.10 -21.55
CA LEU A 56 -2.85 -6.95 -20.35
C LEU A 56 -1.66 -6.66 -19.43
N ASP A 57 -1.86 -6.81 -18.13
CA ASP A 57 -0.81 -6.78 -17.11
C ASP A 57 0.03 -8.08 -17.11
N ALA A 58 1.05 -8.14 -16.26
CA ALA A 58 1.93 -9.30 -16.08
C ALA A 58 1.20 -10.59 -15.65
N PHE A 59 -0.07 -10.50 -15.26
CA PHE A 59 -0.91 -11.60 -14.79
C PHE A 59 -2.07 -11.89 -15.74
N GLY A 60 -2.07 -11.31 -16.96
CA GLY A 60 -3.08 -11.53 -17.98
C GLY A 60 -4.40 -10.80 -17.73
N ARG A 61 -4.43 -9.80 -16.85
CA ARG A 61 -5.63 -8.99 -16.55
C ARG A 61 -5.57 -7.69 -17.32
N LYS A 62 -6.71 -7.18 -17.80
CA LYS A 62 -6.79 -5.80 -18.30
C LYS A 62 -6.91 -4.87 -17.08
N PRO A 63 -5.92 -4.04 -16.76
CA PRO A 63 -5.97 -3.20 -15.58
C PRO A 63 -7.03 -2.10 -15.75
N ASP A 64 -7.87 -1.94 -14.74
CA ASP A 64 -8.72 -0.77 -14.59
C ASP A 64 -7.93 0.28 -13.81
N MET A 65 -7.44 1.30 -14.52
CA MET A 65 -6.62 2.35 -13.90
C MET A 65 -7.51 3.51 -13.44
N PRO A 66 -7.31 4.02 -12.21
CA PRO A 66 -8.00 5.22 -11.74
C PRO A 66 -7.82 6.39 -12.70
N LYS A 67 -8.89 7.16 -12.94
CA LYS A 67 -8.79 8.41 -13.69
C LYS A 67 -8.15 9.49 -12.81
N VAL A 68 -7.08 10.10 -13.31
CA VAL A 68 -6.31 11.14 -12.60
C VAL A 68 -5.98 12.28 -13.56
N GLU A 69 -5.92 13.50 -13.01
CA GLU A 69 -5.50 14.69 -13.75
C GLU A 69 -4.05 14.59 -14.23
N ALA A 70 -3.68 15.35 -15.25
CA ALA A 70 -2.29 15.43 -15.73
C ALA A 70 -1.34 15.80 -14.58
N GLY A 71 -0.14 15.22 -14.55
CA GLY A 71 0.77 15.39 -13.42
C GLY A 71 1.86 14.34 -13.34
N MET A 72 2.51 14.22 -12.18
CA MET A 72 3.58 13.26 -11.96
C MET A 72 3.04 11.84 -11.85
N ARG A 73 3.69 10.90 -12.54
CA ARG A 73 3.54 9.46 -12.44
C ARG A 73 4.88 8.89 -12.03
N PHE A 74 4.88 7.99 -11.07
CA PHE A 74 6.11 7.46 -10.53
C PHE A 74 5.97 6.00 -10.13
N LEU A 75 7.10 5.31 -10.15
CA LEU A 75 7.22 3.90 -9.81
C LEU A 75 7.92 3.78 -8.47
N LEU A 76 7.42 2.88 -7.63
CA LEU A 76 8.03 2.53 -6.37
C LEU A 76 8.65 1.13 -6.45
N ASN A 77 9.76 0.93 -5.75
CA ASN A 77 10.42 -0.38 -5.59
C ASN A 77 9.64 -1.32 -4.65
N LEU A 78 8.40 -1.62 -5.02
CA LEU A 78 7.48 -2.47 -4.28
C LEU A 78 6.41 -2.99 -5.25
N GLY A 79 6.29 -4.30 -5.45
CA GLY A 79 5.35 -4.88 -6.42
C GLY A 79 4.45 -5.99 -5.85
N HIS A 80 3.66 -6.61 -6.74
CA HIS A 80 2.79 -7.74 -6.39
C HIS A 80 3.54 -8.97 -5.83
N GLN A 81 4.84 -9.12 -6.14
CA GLN A 81 5.69 -10.16 -5.57
C GLN A 81 5.95 -9.93 -4.08
N ASP A 82 5.97 -8.66 -3.63
CA ASP A 82 6.26 -8.30 -2.25
C ASP A 82 5.00 -8.33 -1.40
N THR A 83 3.91 -7.77 -1.93
CA THR A 83 2.66 -7.66 -1.21
C THR A 83 1.48 -7.37 -2.14
N PRO A 84 0.25 -7.76 -1.75
CA PRO A 84 -0.97 -7.26 -2.37
C PRO A 84 -1.04 -5.73 -2.33
N LEU A 85 -0.88 -5.08 -3.49
CA LEU A 85 -0.83 -3.61 -3.58
C LEU A 85 -2.16 -2.92 -3.21
N SER A 86 -3.30 -3.61 -3.38
CA SER A 86 -4.64 -3.07 -3.09
C SER A 86 -4.90 -2.83 -1.61
N GLY A 87 -4.07 -3.37 -0.72
CA GLY A 87 -4.16 -3.12 0.72
C GLY A 87 -3.19 -2.07 1.25
N LEU A 88 -2.50 -1.34 0.37
CA LEU A 88 -1.61 -0.24 0.76
C LEU A 88 -2.34 1.10 0.62
N THR A 89 -2.47 1.80 1.74
CA THR A 89 -3.04 3.16 1.77
C THR A 89 -1.93 4.18 1.93
N PRO A 90 -1.71 5.11 0.97
CA PRO A 90 -0.72 6.16 1.14
C PRO A 90 -1.03 7.01 2.37
N MET A 91 -0.02 7.30 3.20
CA MET A 91 -0.18 8.21 4.33
C MET A 91 -0.37 9.67 3.89
N ASN A 92 0.16 10.02 2.71
CA ASN A 92 -0.11 11.30 2.08
C ASN A 92 -1.38 11.18 1.19
N PRO A 93 -2.52 11.80 1.58
CA PRO A 93 -3.78 11.65 0.87
C PRO A 93 -3.80 12.33 -0.51
N THR A 94 -2.78 13.13 -0.86
CA THR A 94 -2.67 13.74 -2.20
C THR A 94 -2.11 12.78 -3.24
N LEU A 95 -1.62 11.61 -2.82
CA LEU A 95 -1.08 10.58 -3.69
C LEU A 95 -2.15 9.55 -4.03
N THR A 96 -2.14 9.06 -5.27
CA THR A 96 -3.09 8.06 -5.76
C THR A 96 -2.37 6.80 -6.18
N VAL A 97 -2.79 5.65 -5.64
CA VAL A 97 -2.37 4.32 -6.10
C VAL A 97 -3.04 4.03 -7.44
N MET A 98 -2.26 3.79 -8.48
CA MET A 98 -2.76 3.54 -9.83
C MET A 98 -2.84 2.05 -10.18
N GLY A 99 -2.06 1.22 -9.48
CA GLY A 99 -1.90 -0.21 -9.77
C GLY A 99 -0.42 -0.60 -9.71
N GLY A 100 -0.03 -1.71 -10.33
CA GLY A 100 1.36 -2.14 -10.33
C GLY A 100 1.60 -3.38 -11.18
N SER A 101 2.86 -3.81 -11.19
CA SER A 101 3.33 -5.04 -11.82
C SER A 101 3.82 -6.02 -10.74
N SER A 102 4.54 -7.07 -11.15
CA SER A 102 5.24 -7.99 -10.26
C SER A 102 6.17 -7.28 -9.28
N ASP A 103 6.89 -6.25 -9.74
CA ASP A 103 8.09 -5.69 -9.11
C ASP A 103 7.99 -4.18 -8.81
N TYR A 104 6.93 -3.50 -9.27
CA TYR A 104 6.73 -2.09 -8.99
C TYR A 104 5.27 -1.70 -8.76
N LEU A 105 5.09 -0.60 -8.03
CA LEU A 105 3.82 0.05 -7.74
C LEU A 105 3.79 1.37 -8.48
N VAL A 106 2.73 1.60 -9.25
CA VAL A 106 2.49 2.83 -10.00
C VAL A 106 1.66 3.78 -9.17
N MET A 107 2.10 5.02 -9.08
CA MET A 107 1.46 6.08 -8.31
C MET A 107 1.30 7.35 -9.15
N ALA A 108 0.36 8.21 -8.76
CA ALA A 108 0.16 9.53 -9.33
C ALA A 108 0.17 10.63 -8.25
N ALA A 109 0.67 11.80 -8.62
CA ALA A 109 0.69 13.01 -7.78
C ALA A 109 0.56 14.28 -8.64
N GLN A 110 0.06 15.34 -8.01
CA GLN A 110 0.07 16.70 -8.58
C GLN A 110 1.35 17.47 -8.21
N SER A 111 1.95 17.16 -7.06
CA SER A 111 3.22 17.72 -6.63
C SER A 111 4.39 17.09 -7.37
N SER A 112 5.54 17.78 -7.38
CA SER A 112 6.80 17.20 -7.82
C SER A 112 7.18 16.01 -6.94
N ILE A 113 7.61 14.93 -7.57
CA ILE A 113 8.17 13.74 -6.93
C ILE A 113 9.51 13.46 -7.61
N LYS A 114 10.56 13.20 -6.83
CA LYS A 114 11.90 12.88 -7.32
C LYS A 114 12.24 11.42 -7.05
N VAL A 115 13.07 10.87 -7.92
CA VAL A 115 13.73 9.58 -7.70
C VAL A 115 14.55 9.63 -6.40
N GLY A 116 14.48 8.57 -5.60
CA GLY A 116 15.08 8.47 -4.27
C GLY A 116 14.20 8.99 -3.13
N GLU A 117 13.06 9.62 -3.41
CA GLU A 117 12.08 9.95 -2.36
C GLU A 117 11.42 8.68 -1.81
N VAL A 118 11.07 8.69 -0.52
CA VAL A 118 10.39 7.58 0.15
C VAL A 118 8.92 7.90 0.34
N ILE A 119 8.06 6.99 -0.12
CA ILE A 119 6.62 7.07 0.08
C ILE A 119 6.21 6.08 1.17
N ARG A 120 5.32 6.54 2.06
CA ARG A 120 4.85 5.79 3.22
C ARG A 120 3.41 5.34 3.06
N PHE A 121 3.13 4.12 3.49
CA PHE A 121 1.80 3.52 3.45
C PHE A 121 1.42 2.88 4.78
N LEU A 122 0.13 2.89 5.08
CA LEU A 122 -0.49 2.00 6.05
C LEU A 122 -0.97 0.73 5.33
N PRO A 123 -0.52 -0.46 5.74
CA PRO A 123 -1.01 -1.71 5.18
C PRO A 123 -2.30 -2.14 5.88
N ASN A 124 -3.21 -2.77 5.14
CA ASN A 124 -4.25 -3.61 5.74
C ASN A 124 -3.69 -4.98 6.11
N TYR A 125 -4.50 -5.85 6.73
CA TYR A 125 -4.05 -7.16 7.19
C TYR A 125 -3.45 -8.03 6.08
N TRP A 126 -4.08 -8.06 4.91
CA TRP A 126 -3.64 -8.89 3.79
C TRP A 126 -2.28 -8.42 3.24
N SER A 127 -2.09 -7.10 3.10
CA SER A 127 -0.79 -6.56 2.70
C SER A 127 0.27 -6.77 3.79
N LEU A 128 -0.09 -6.58 5.06
CA LEU A 128 0.83 -6.79 6.18
C LEU A 128 1.32 -8.25 6.22
N LEU A 129 0.43 -9.22 6.03
CA LEU A 129 0.79 -10.64 5.95
C LEU A 129 1.82 -10.89 4.84
N GLY A 130 1.59 -10.36 3.64
CA GLY A 130 2.55 -10.46 2.52
C GLY A 130 3.90 -9.83 2.84
N LEU A 131 3.90 -8.60 3.36
CA LEU A 131 5.11 -7.86 3.71
C LEU A 131 5.94 -8.60 4.77
N MET A 132 5.28 -9.10 5.82
CA MET A 132 5.94 -9.80 6.92
C MET A 132 6.51 -11.16 6.51
N THR A 133 5.98 -11.78 5.45
CA THR A 133 6.43 -13.09 4.95
C THR A 133 7.36 -13.01 3.75
N SER A 134 7.40 -11.87 3.03
CA SER A 134 8.29 -11.66 1.90
C SER A 134 9.76 -11.63 2.35
N PRO A 135 10.67 -12.44 1.77
CA PRO A 135 12.10 -12.36 2.07
C PRO A 135 12.77 -11.12 1.43
N TYR A 136 12.08 -10.44 0.52
CA TYR A 136 12.59 -9.29 -0.24
C TYR A 136 12.33 -7.95 0.46
N VAL A 137 11.44 -7.93 1.45
CA VAL A 137 11.11 -6.73 2.23
C VAL A 137 11.93 -6.72 3.51
N ALA A 138 12.70 -5.66 3.75
CA ALA A 138 13.43 -5.47 5.01
C ALA A 138 12.48 -5.14 6.16
N LYS A 139 12.76 -5.66 7.37
CA LYS A 139 11.99 -5.39 8.59
C LYS A 139 12.85 -4.56 9.53
N VAL A 140 12.37 -3.38 9.88
CA VAL A 140 13.03 -2.49 10.84
C VAL A 140 12.11 -2.36 12.06
N TYR A 141 12.65 -2.67 13.24
CA TYR A 141 11.93 -2.55 14.51
C TYR A 141 12.32 -1.24 15.18
N VAL A 142 11.33 -0.38 15.42
CA VAL A 142 11.48 0.90 16.12
C VAL A 142 10.92 0.76 17.54
N GLY A 143 11.58 1.38 18.52
CA GLY A 143 11.22 1.32 19.94
C GLY A 143 11.11 2.70 20.55
#